data_AF-A0A2K8XJY3-F1
#
_entry.id   AF-A0A2K8XJY3-F1
#
_cell.length_a   1.000
_cell.length_b   1.000
_cell.length_c   1.000
_cell.angle_alpha   90.00
_cell.angle_beta   90.00
_cell.angle_gamma   90.00
#
_symmetry.space_group_name_H-M   'P 1'
#
loop_
_entity.id
_entity.type
_entity.pdbx_description
1 polymer ?
#
loop_
_entity_poly.entity_id
_entity_poly.type
_entity_poly.pdbx_seq_one_letter_code
_entity_poly.pdbx_strand_id
1 'polypeptide(L)'
;MKNQISLNIKTPCQENFNKFTPTPEGGFCGSCEKEVIDFTKKSPQDITAFFTLNKEKNTCGIFKENQFNNFNAVPLQRKKYGILSGVGLACLALFSMSTMHAQDTKTQSNTTEVSTSIAQEGFIVKGNVSDDFEPIPGVNVVLENTEFGTVTDMDGNFEFPEKLKKGDVLVFSYVGLESKKLTIENRDSASNIPLAINMKLDAITIMGKIAVKGVYKSNKSK
;
A
#
# COMPACT_ATOMS: atom_id res chain seq x y z
N MET A 1 -9.99 24.00 -12.87
CA MET A 1 -9.38 24.83 -11.80
C MET A 1 -9.17 23.93 -10.59
N LYS A 2 -7.94 23.70 -10.15
CA LYS A 2 -7.68 22.90 -8.93
C LYS A 2 -7.92 23.78 -7.72
N ASN A 3 -9.04 23.61 -7.03
CA ASN A 3 -9.22 24.18 -5.69
C ASN A 3 -8.37 23.36 -4.72
N GLN A 4 -7.08 23.68 -4.62
CA GLN A 4 -6.25 23.17 -3.54
C GLN A 4 -6.62 23.97 -2.27
N ILE A 5 -6.93 23.24 -1.20
CA ILE A 5 -7.18 23.78 0.13
C ILE A 5 -6.08 23.22 1.03
N SER A 6 -5.53 24.04 1.92
CA SER A 6 -4.63 23.59 2.97
C SER A 6 -5.40 23.50 4.29
N LEU A 7 -5.40 22.33 4.90
CA LEU A 7 -6.00 22.04 6.20
C LEU A 7 -4.90 22.08 7.27
N ASN A 8 -5.13 22.80 8.37
CA ASN A 8 -4.20 22.88 9.49
C ASN A 8 -4.96 22.96 10.81
N ILE A 9 -4.56 22.17 11.80
CA ILE A 9 -5.04 22.26 13.18
C ILE A 9 -4.17 23.29 13.93
N LYS A 10 -4.67 24.53 14.05
CA LYS A 10 -3.93 25.60 14.73
C LYS A 10 -3.74 25.36 16.23
N THR A 11 -4.71 24.72 16.87
CA THR A 11 -4.75 24.49 18.32
C THR A 11 -5.32 23.10 18.58
N PRO A 12 -4.45 22.08 18.73
CA PRO A 12 -4.88 20.74 19.08
C PRO A 12 -5.60 20.72 20.44
N CYS A 13 -6.73 20.03 20.50
CA CYS A 13 -7.47 19.79 21.73
C CYS A 13 -6.78 18.70 22.55
N GLN A 14 -6.65 18.92 23.85
CA GLN A 14 -5.99 17.98 24.79
C GLN A 14 -6.98 17.02 25.48
N GLU A 15 -8.26 17.09 25.12
CA GLU A 15 -9.30 16.21 25.66
C GLU A 15 -9.12 14.77 25.19
N ASN A 16 -9.57 13.81 26.01
CA ASN A 16 -9.49 12.40 25.67
C ASN A 16 -10.75 11.95 24.94
N PHE A 17 -10.63 11.67 23.63
CA PHE A 17 -11.73 11.25 22.77
C PHE A 17 -12.46 9.99 23.28
N ASN A 18 -11.76 9.06 23.96
CA ASN A 18 -12.36 7.83 24.48
C ASN A 18 -13.39 8.08 25.59
N LYS A 19 -13.46 9.31 26.12
CA LYS A 19 -14.42 9.72 27.15
C LYS A 19 -15.65 10.45 26.59
N PHE A 20 -15.75 10.60 25.26
CA PHE A 20 -16.85 11.32 24.63
C PHE A 20 -18.10 10.47 24.53
N THR A 21 -19.26 11.13 24.49
CA THR A 21 -20.54 10.45 24.23
C THR A 21 -20.57 10.04 22.75
N PRO A 22 -20.74 8.76 22.38
CA PRO A 22 -20.71 8.35 20.99
C PRO A 22 -21.79 9.04 20.14
N THR A 23 -21.43 9.47 18.94
CA THR A 23 -22.35 9.97 17.90
C THR A 23 -22.19 9.13 16.63
N PRO A 24 -23.11 9.22 15.64
CA PRO A 24 -22.97 8.47 14.38
C PRO A 24 -21.69 8.79 13.61
N GLU A 25 -21.18 10.01 13.73
CA GLU A 25 -19.98 10.48 13.01
C GLU A 25 -18.72 10.50 13.89
N GLY A 26 -18.82 10.24 15.20
CA GLY A 26 -17.69 10.27 16.13
C GLY A 26 -18.13 10.33 17.59
N GLY A 27 -17.93 11.48 18.23
CA GLY A 27 -18.31 11.68 19.63
C GLY A 27 -18.62 13.14 19.98
N PHE A 28 -19.42 13.35 21.02
CA PHE A 28 -19.73 14.67 21.55
C PHE A 28 -18.80 14.99 22.73
N CYS A 29 -18.06 16.10 22.63
CA CYS A 29 -17.19 16.59 23.69
C CYS A 29 -17.97 17.47 24.66
N GLY A 30 -18.10 17.04 25.91
CA GLY A 30 -18.78 17.80 26.97
C GLY A 30 -18.06 19.10 27.36
N SER A 31 -16.73 19.17 27.25
CA SER A 31 -15.95 20.36 27.67
C SER A 31 -16.13 21.55 26.73
N CYS A 32 -16.27 21.30 25.42
CA CYS A 32 -16.40 22.36 24.42
C CYS A 32 -17.77 22.37 23.73
N GLU A 33 -18.70 21.51 24.18
CA GLU A 33 -20.07 21.34 23.69
C GLU A 33 -20.15 21.20 22.16
N LYS A 34 -19.22 20.45 21.57
CA LYS A 34 -19.12 20.27 20.12
C LYS A 34 -19.09 18.80 19.75
N GLU A 35 -19.70 18.52 18.61
CA GLU A 35 -19.50 17.27 17.90
C GLU A 35 -18.07 17.21 17.33
N VAL A 36 -17.40 16.09 17.60
CA VAL A 36 -16.06 15.74 17.13
C VAL A 36 -16.20 14.56 16.20
N ILE A 37 -15.98 14.81 14.91
CA ILE A 37 -16.10 13.80 13.86
C ILE A 37 -14.82 12.95 13.79
N ASP A 38 -14.96 11.64 13.66
CA ASP A 38 -13.87 10.71 13.46
C ASP A 38 -13.45 10.63 11.99
N PHE A 39 -12.33 11.28 11.66
CA PHE A 39 -11.74 11.26 10.33
C PHE A 39 -10.62 10.22 10.21
N THR A 40 -10.26 9.47 11.27
CA THR A 40 -9.11 8.54 11.28
C THR A 40 -9.22 7.42 10.24
N LYS A 41 -10.44 7.13 9.78
CA LYS A 41 -10.77 6.12 8.76
C LYS A 41 -11.02 6.70 7.37
N LYS A 42 -10.92 8.02 7.19
CA LYS A 42 -11.18 8.68 5.90
C LYS A 42 -9.89 8.92 5.14
N SER A 43 -9.97 8.82 3.82
CA SER A 43 -8.84 9.17 2.95
C SER A 43 -8.58 10.69 3.02
N PRO A 44 -7.34 11.13 2.78
CA PRO A 44 -7.04 12.56 2.68
C PRO A 44 -7.93 13.31 1.67
N GLN A 45 -8.33 12.65 0.58
CA GLN A 45 -9.22 13.17 -0.46
C GLN A 45 -10.65 13.36 0.06
N ASP A 46 -11.17 12.38 0.81
CA ASP A 46 -12.50 12.47 1.42
C ASP A 46 -12.57 13.56 2.48
N ILE A 47 -11.51 13.72 3.27
CA ILE A 47 -11.38 14.81 4.24
C ILE A 47 -11.43 16.16 3.51
N THR A 48 -10.66 16.30 2.42
CA THR A 48 -10.66 17.52 1.61
C THR A 48 -12.04 17.80 1.01
N ALA A 49 -12.72 16.79 0.50
CA ALA A 49 -14.07 16.91 -0.05
C ALA A 49 -15.07 17.36 1.03
N PHE A 50 -15.02 16.75 2.22
CA PHE A 50 -15.86 17.11 3.36
C PHE A 50 -15.72 18.60 3.72
N PHE A 51 -14.50 19.10 3.89
CA PHE A 51 -14.25 20.50 4.24
C PHE A 51 -14.51 21.47 3.08
N THR A 52 -14.46 20.99 1.83
CA THR A 52 -14.83 21.79 0.66
C THR A 52 -16.34 22.00 0.56
N LEU A 53 -17.12 20.99 0.94
CA LEU A 53 -18.59 21.04 0.96
C LEU A 53 -19.13 21.77 2.20
N ASN A 54 -18.40 21.71 3.33
CA ASN A 54 -18.83 22.26 4.62
C ASN A 54 -18.02 23.50 5.06
N LYS A 55 -17.61 24.37 4.13
CA LYS A 55 -16.70 25.50 4.40
C LYS A 55 -17.13 26.45 5.52
N GLU A 56 -18.43 26.57 5.76
CA GLU A 56 -18.99 27.49 6.76
C GLU A 56 -19.13 26.84 8.15
N LYS A 57 -18.99 25.51 8.25
CA LYS A 57 -19.10 24.80 9.53
C LYS A 57 -17.76 24.77 10.24
N ASN A 58 -17.75 25.22 11.49
CA ASN A 58 -16.61 25.12 12.39
C ASN A 58 -16.46 23.70 12.95
N THR A 59 -16.08 22.75 12.10
CA THR A 59 -15.98 21.33 12.47
C THR A 59 -14.75 21.05 13.35
N CYS A 60 -14.96 20.28 14.42
CA CYS A 60 -13.92 19.64 15.20
C CYS A 60 -13.78 18.18 14.76
N GLY A 61 -12.56 17.64 14.74
CA GLY A 61 -12.37 16.25 14.39
C GLY A 61 -11.11 15.65 14.98
N ILE A 62 -11.03 14.33 14.87
CA ILE A 62 -9.88 13.52 15.24
C ILE A 62 -9.25 12.92 13.98
N PHE A 63 -7.92 13.00 13.90
CA PHE A 63 -7.15 12.76 12.69
C PHE A 63 -5.86 11.99 12.99
N LYS A 64 -5.35 11.27 12.00
CA LYS A 64 -3.98 10.74 11.97
C LYS A 64 -3.03 11.82 11.47
N GLU A 65 -1.79 11.87 11.96
CA GLU A 65 -0.81 12.90 11.60
C GLU A 65 -0.51 12.97 10.08
N ASN A 66 -0.49 11.84 9.40
CA ASN A 66 -0.21 11.77 7.96
C ASN A 66 -1.37 12.26 7.05
N GLN A 67 -2.55 12.55 7.60
CA GLN A 67 -3.68 13.08 6.83
C GLN A 67 -3.48 14.56 6.42
N PHE A 68 -2.44 15.23 6.93
CA PHE A 68 -2.17 16.65 6.73
C PHE A 68 -0.99 16.96 5.79
N ASN A 69 -0.22 15.95 5.36
CA ASN A 69 0.95 16.18 4.52
C ASN A 69 0.53 16.47 3.08
N ASN A 70 0.87 17.69 2.64
CA ASN A 70 0.64 18.29 1.32
C ASN A 70 0.20 17.35 0.20
N PHE A 71 -1.05 17.53 -0.21
CA PHE A 71 -1.65 17.00 -1.42
C PHE A 71 -0.93 17.48 -2.69
N ASN A 72 0.16 16.82 -3.05
CA ASN A 72 0.47 16.69 -4.45
C ASN A 72 -0.58 15.76 -5.01
N ALA A 73 -1.62 16.31 -5.63
CA ALA A 73 -2.48 15.54 -6.50
C ALA A 73 -1.56 14.86 -7.52
N VAL A 74 -1.30 13.56 -7.34
CA VAL A 74 -0.65 12.76 -8.37
C VAL A 74 -1.46 13.02 -9.63
N PRO A 75 -0.86 13.63 -10.67
CA PRO A 75 -1.60 13.82 -11.89
C PRO A 75 -2.02 12.42 -12.34
N LEU A 76 -3.32 12.16 -12.39
CA LEU A 76 -3.85 11.01 -13.11
C LEU A 76 -3.35 11.15 -14.54
N GLN A 77 -2.23 10.51 -14.85
CA GLN A 77 -1.68 10.42 -16.19
C GLN A 77 -2.66 9.55 -16.96
N ARG A 78 -3.70 10.20 -17.49
CA ARG A 78 -4.69 9.57 -18.34
C ARG A 78 -3.95 9.18 -19.62
N LYS A 79 -3.45 7.95 -19.66
CA LYS A 79 -2.79 7.37 -20.82
C LYS A 79 -3.79 7.44 -21.97
N LYS A 80 -3.63 8.44 -22.85
CA LYS A 80 -4.36 8.50 -24.10
C LYS A 80 -3.77 7.40 -24.96
N TYR A 81 -4.40 6.22 -24.93
CA TYR A 81 -4.16 5.23 -25.96
C TYR A 81 -4.58 5.86 -27.28
N GLY A 82 -3.59 6.30 -28.05
CA GLY A 82 -3.80 6.67 -29.43
C GLY A 82 -4.38 5.46 -30.14
N ILE A 83 -5.53 5.65 -30.79
CA ILE A 83 -6.10 4.75 -31.79
C ILE A 83 -5.16 4.72 -33.01
N LEU A 84 -3.99 4.10 -32.84
CA LEU A 84 -3.09 3.72 -33.93
C LEU A 84 -2.11 2.62 -33.48
N SER A 85 -2.62 1.60 -32.79
CA SER A 85 -1.93 0.30 -32.69
C SER A 85 -2.86 -0.79 -33.21
N GLY A 86 -3.39 -0.55 -34.40
CA GLY A 86 -4.21 -1.48 -35.17
C GLY A 86 -3.50 -1.90 -36.45
N VAL A 87 -2.21 -2.23 -36.40
CA VAL A 87 -1.49 -2.93 -37.48
C VAL A 87 -0.41 -3.80 -36.82
N GLY A 88 -0.84 -4.90 -36.20
CA GLY A 88 0.07 -5.87 -35.58
C GLY A 88 -0.50 -7.28 -35.56
N LEU A 89 -1.40 -7.60 -36.50
CA LEU A 89 -2.14 -8.85 -36.55
C LEU A 89 -2.23 -9.43 -37.97
N ALA A 90 -1.20 -9.21 -38.79
CA ALA A 90 -1.19 -9.66 -40.18
C ALA A 90 0.17 -10.19 -40.66
N CYS A 91 0.86 -11.04 -39.89
CA CYS A 91 2.04 -11.79 -40.37
C CYS A 91 2.20 -13.19 -39.73
N LEU A 92 1.13 -13.89 -39.33
CA LEU A 92 1.21 -15.30 -38.87
C LEU A 92 0.66 -16.32 -39.88
N ALA A 93 0.55 -15.93 -41.14
CA ALA A 93 0.38 -16.89 -42.23
C ALA A 93 1.65 -16.86 -43.08
N LEU A 94 2.19 -18.06 -43.37
CA LEU A 94 3.31 -18.34 -44.28
C LEU A 94 4.72 -18.38 -43.66
N PHE A 95 5.01 -19.40 -42.84
CA PHE A 95 6.22 -20.23 -43.00
C PHE A 95 5.85 -21.65 -42.54
N SER A 96 5.45 -22.54 -43.45
CA SER A 96 6.31 -23.44 -44.24
C SER A 96 6.73 -24.68 -43.46
N MET A 97 6.27 -25.82 -43.96
CA MET A 97 6.55 -27.17 -43.51
C MET A 97 8.06 -27.42 -43.34
N SER A 98 8.42 -28.09 -42.24
CA SER A 98 9.60 -28.97 -42.23
C SER A 98 9.17 -30.34 -41.71
N THR A 99 9.48 -31.35 -42.52
CA THR A 99 9.31 -32.78 -42.23
C THR A 99 10.31 -33.17 -41.15
N MET A 100 9.82 -33.68 -40.01
CA MET A 100 10.68 -34.14 -38.92
C MET A 100 11.08 -35.60 -39.16
N HIS A 101 12.37 -35.83 -39.39
CA HIS A 101 12.97 -37.16 -39.48
C HIS A 101 13.17 -37.76 -38.08
N ALA A 102 13.08 -39.09 -38.04
CA ALA A 102 13.11 -39.97 -36.89
C ALA A 102 14.43 -39.98 -36.10
N GLN A 103 14.33 -40.30 -34.81
CA GLN A 103 15.43 -40.87 -34.03
C GLN A 103 14.93 -42.09 -33.27
N ASP A 104 15.38 -43.27 -33.69
CA ASP A 104 15.42 -44.45 -32.85
C ASP A 104 16.50 -44.25 -31.80
N THR A 105 16.16 -44.28 -30.51
CA THR A 105 17.15 -44.56 -29.46
C THR A 105 16.49 -45.30 -28.29
N LYS A 106 17.13 -46.42 -27.94
CA LYS A 106 16.65 -47.49 -27.07
C LYS A 106 16.47 -47.07 -25.61
N THR A 107 15.46 -47.70 -25.01
CA THR A 107 15.13 -47.81 -23.59
C THR A 107 16.31 -48.22 -22.69
N GLN A 108 16.47 -47.44 -21.62
CA GLN A 108 16.83 -47.73 -20.22
C GLN A 108 17.83 -48.86 -19.90
N SER A 109 18.82 -48.51 -19.06
CA SER A 109 19.15 -49.32 -17.88
C SER A 109 19.68 -48.43 -16.76
N ASN A 110 19.15 -48.70 -15.57
CA ASN A 110 19.33 -47.98 -14.33
C ASN A 110 20.79 -48.00 -13.83
N THR A 111 21.22 -46.92 -13.20
CA THR A 111 22.11 -47.04 -12.03
C THR A 111 21.66 -46.03 -10.98
N THR A 112 21.19 -46.61 -9.89
CA THR A 112 20.77 -45.99 -8.64
C THR A 112 21.97 -45.38 -7.95
N GLU A 113 22.00 -44.06 -7.82
CA GLU A 113 22.69 -43.39 -6.72
C GLU A 113 21.68 -42.50 -6.00
N VAL A 114 21.02 -43.09 -5.01
CA VAL A 114 20.22 -42.38 -4.02
C VAL A 114 21.19 -41.63 -3.11
N SER A 115 21.57 -40.43 -3.54
CA SER A 115 22.00 -39.39 -2.62
C SER A 115 20.75 -38.69 -2.11
N THR A 116 20.21 -39.19 -0.99
CA THR A 116 19.23 -38.47 -0.20
C THR A 116 19.90 -37.23 0.39
N SER A 117 19.97 -36.16 -0.39
CA SER A 117 20.00 -34.82 0.19
C SER A 117 18.57 -34.52 0.59
N ILE A 118 18.33 -34.39 1.89
CA ILE A 118 17.09 -33.76 2.37
C ILE A 118 17.25 -32.27 2.03
N ALA A 119 17.01 -31.93 0.77
CA ALA A 119 16.88 -30.55 0.35
C ALA A 119 15.62 -30.04 1.05
N GLN A 120 15.82 -29.27 2.11
CA GLN A 120 14.73 -28.55 2.74
C GLN A 120 14.13 -27.62 1.68
N GLU A 121 12.95 -27.98 1.16
CA GLU A 121 12.22 -27.17 0.18
C GLU A 121 11.95 -25.79 0.78
N GLY A 122 12.78 -24.83 0.43
CA GLY A 122 12.52 -23.43 0.71
C GLY A 122 11.68 -22.82 -0.41
N PHE A 123 10.92 -21.78 -0.06
CA PHE A 123 9.90 -21.17 -0.89
C PHE A 123 10.26 -19.71 -1.21
N ILE A 124 9.91 -19.23 -2.41
CA ILE A 124 10.09 -17.81 -2.78
C ILE A 124 8.84 -17.05 -2.37
N VAL A 125 8.98 -16.18 -1.36
CA VAL A 125 7.86 -15.37 -0.86
C VAL A 125 7.71 -14.11 -1.70
N LYS A 126 6.51 -13.89 -2.22
CA LYS A 126 6.11 -12.65 -2.91
C LYS A 126 4.89 -12.05 -2.23
N GLY A 127 4.78 -10.74 -2.21
CA GLY A 127 3.63 -10.08 -1.61
C GLY A 127 3.50 -8.62 -1.98
N ASN A 128 2.48 -8.00 -1.43
CA ASN A 128 2.18 -6.58 -1.55
C ASN A 128 1.97 -5.99 -0.15
N VAL A 129 2.60 -4.86 0.11
CA VAL A 129 2.46 -4.12 1.36
C VAL A 129 1.66 -2.85 1.09
N SER A 130 0.61 -2.64 1.87
CA SER A 130 -0.30 -1.51 1.74
C SER A 130 -0.72 -0.97 3.11
N ASP A 131 -1.31 0.22 3.15
CA ASP A 131 -2.10 0.69 4.29
C ASP A 131 -3.61 0.54 4.01
N ASP A 132 -4.45 1.22 4.79
CA ASP A 132 -5.91 1.20 4.61
C ASP A 132 -6.37 1.86 3.29
N PHE A 133 -5.49 2.61 2.62
CA PHE A 133 -5.84 3.47 1.49
C PHE A 133 -5.03 3.16 0.22
N GLU A 134 -3.71 2.97 0.32
CA GLU A 134 -2.80 2.86 -0.82
C GLU A 134 -1.64 1.86 -0.56
N PRO A 135 -1.01 1.30 -1.62
CA PRO A 135 0.22 0.53 -1.49
C PRO A 135 1.39 1.37 -0.95
N ILE A 136 2.29 0.76 -0.18
CA ILE A 136 3.40 1.46 0.46
C ILE A 136 4.74 1.07 -0.19
N PRO A 137 5.36 1.97 -0.96
CA PRO A 137 6.70 1.76 -1.50
C PRO A 137 7.79 2.00 -0.46
N GLY A 138 8.92 1.30 -0.58
CA GLY A 138 10.10 1.53 0.29
C GLY A 138 10.04 0.84 1.66
N VAL A 139 9.13 -0.11 1.88
CA VAL A 139 9.06 -0.90 3.13
C VAL A 139 10.21 -1.88 3.18
N ASN A 140 10.95 -1.89 4.27
CA ASN A 140 12.00 -2.87 4.53
C ASN A 140 11.36 -4.19 4.94
N VAL A 141 11.69 -5.26 4.22
CA VAL A 141 11.26 -6.63 4.51
C VAL A 141 12.49 -7.44 4.84
N VAL A 142 12.71 -7.74 6.11
CA VAL A 142 13.95 -8.37 6.62
C VAL A 142 13.63 -9.69 7.29
N LEU A 143 14.42 -10.73 7.02
CA LEU A 143 14.33 -11.98 7.77
C LEU A 143 14.92 -11.78 9.17
N GLU A 144 14.13 -12.11 10.20
CA GLU A 144 14.47 -11.87 11.60
C GLU A 144 15.83 -12.47 11.96
N ASN A 145 16.65 -11.68 12.68
CA ASN A 145 18.02 -12.03 13.09
C ASN A 145 19.01 -12.23 11.92
N THR A 146 18.71 -11.74 10.72
CA THR A 146 19.62 -11.78 9.58
C THR A 146 19.74 -10.41 8.91
N GLU A 147 20.75 -10.26 8.04
CA GLU A 147 20.88 -9.10 7.15
C GLU A 147 20.16 -9.32 5.80
N PHE A 148 19.54 -10.48 5.60
CA PHE A 148 18.82 -10.78 4.38
C PHE A 148 17.49 -10.03 4.37
N GLY A 149 17.31 -9.20 3.36
CA GLY A 149 16.10 -8.43 3.18
C GLY A 149 15.91 -7.92 1.77
N THR A 150 14.75 -7.33 1.54
CA THR A 150 14.38 -6.66 0.31
C THR A 150 13.56 -5.42 0.65
N VAL A 151 13.25 -4.62 -0.36
CA VAL A 151 12.46 -3.40 -0.23
C VAL A 151 11.29 -3.45 -1.20
N THR A 152 10.12 -2.96 -0.79
CA THR A 152 8.95 -2.90 -1.68
C THR A 152 9.14 -1.89 -2.82
N ASP A 153 8.64 -2.23 -4.00
CA ASP A 153 8.65 -1.39 -5.19
C ASP A 153 7.59 -0.28 -5.14
N MET A 154 7.45 0.50 -6.23
CA MET A 154 6.52 1.64 -6.34
C MET A 154 5.05 1.26 -6.18
N ASP A 155 4.69 0.01 -6.45
CA ASP A 155 3.34 -0.51 -6.33
C ASP A 155 3.15 -1.29 -5.02
N GLY A 156 4.15 -1.23 -4.10
CA GLY A 156 4.14 -1.93 -2.82
C GLY A 156 4.49 -3.42 -2.91
N ASN A 157 4.87 -3.94 -4.08
CA ASN A 157 5.19 -5.35 -4.25
C ASN A 157 6.61 -5.65 -3.79
N PHE A 158 6.83 -6.87 -3.32
CA PHE A 158 8.16 -7.41 -3.02
C PHE A 158 8.28 -8.87 -3.43
N GLU A 159 9.52 -9.26 -3.73
CA GLU A 159 9.95 -10.64 -3.89
C GLU A 159 11.17 -10.84 -3.01
N PHE A 160 11.09 -11.80 -2.08
CA PHE A 160 12.20 -12.08 -1.17
C PHE A 160 13.31 -12.83 -1.93
N PRO A 161 14.57 -12.38 -1.84
CA PRO A 161 15.65 -12.90 -2.68
C PRO A 161 16.08 -14.33 -2.30
N GLU A 162 15.82 -14.73 -1.06
CA GLU A 162 16.20 -16.04 -0.52
C GLU A 162 15.00 -16.96 -0.36
N LYS A 163 15.27 -18.27 -0.39
CA LYS A 163 14.24 -19.28 -0.15
C LYS A 163 13.98 -19.42 1.35
N LEU A 164 12.77 -19.11 1.78
CA LEU A 164 12.36 -19.17 3.18
C LEU A 164 11.78 -20.53 3.55
N LYS A 165 11.94 -20.92 4.81
CA LYS A 165 11.46 -22.16 5.39
C LYS A 165 10.27 -21.89 6.31
N LYS A 166 9.51 -22.95 6.59
CA LYS A 166 8.47 -22.90 7.62
C LYS A 166 9.09 -22.54 8.98
N GLY A 167 8.51 -21.54 9.64
CA GLY A 167 8.97 -20.99 10.92
C GLY A 167 9.83 -19.73 10.79
N ASP A 168 10.30 -19.38 9.59
CA ASP A 168 11.01 -18.12 9.37
C ASP A 168 10.08 -16.94 9.64
N VAL A 169 10.63 -15.85 10.17
CA VAL A 169 9.87 -14.64 10.52
C VAL A 169 10.35 -13.48 9.68
N LEU A 170 9.47 -12.91 8.87
CA LEU A 170 9.71 -11.66 8.16
C LEU A 170 9.26 -10.47 9.01
N VAL A 171 10.13 -9.48 9.12
CA VAL A 171 9.89 -8.21 9.81
C VAL A 171 9.74 -7.12 8.75
N PHE A 172 8.56 -6.52 8.72
CA PHE A 172 8.20 -5.39 7.88
C PHE A 172 8.36 -4.11 8.68
N SER A 173 9.20 -3.20 8.22
CA SER A 173 9.45 -1.92 8.90
C SER A 173 9.51 -0.75 7.91
N TYR A 174 8.99 0.39 8.35
CA TYR A 174 9.01 1.63 7.61
C TYR A 174 8.99 2.79 8.61
N VAL A 175 9.63 3.90 8.24
CA VAL A 175 9.74 5.06 9.13
C VAL A 175 8.35 5.62 9.43
N GLY A 176 7.97 5.65 10.71
CA GLY A 176 6.67 6.15 11.17
C GLY A 176 5.51 5.15 11.11
N LEU A 177 5.77 3.87 10.79
CA LEU A 177 4.77 2.79 10.84
C LEU A 177 5.10 1.78 11.94
N GLU A 178 4.07 1.15 12.50
CA GLU A 178 4.23 0.01 13.40
C GLU A 178 4.87 -1.16 12.64
N SER A 179 5.95 -1.71 13.20
CA SER A 179 6.61 -2.87 12.61
C SER A 179 5.74 -4.10 12.73
N LYS A 180 5.63 -4.86 11.63
CA LYS A 180 4.79 -6.06 11.57
C LYS A 180 5.65 -7.29 11.38
N LYS A 181 5.36 -8.34 12.15
CA LYS A 181 6.02 -9.64 12.01
C LYS A 181 5.07 -10.63 11.33
N LEU A 182 5.62 -11.42 10.41
CA LEU A 182 4.91 -12.48 9.72
C LEU A 182 5.72 -13.76 9.83
N THR A 183 5.15 -14.79 10.45
CA THR A 183 5.75 -16.13 10.49
C THR A 183 5.30 -16.92 9.27
N ILE A 184 6.24 -17.58 8.59
CA ILE A 184 5.95 -18.44 7.44
C ILE A 184 5.41 -19.79 7.94
N GLU A 185 4.10 -20.03 7.80
CA GLU A 185 3.46 -21.23 8.37
C GLU A 185 3.33 -22.41 7.39
N ASN A 186 3.14 -22.17 6.08
CA ASN A 186 2.97 -23.24 5.09
C ASN A 186 3.29 -22.80 3.65
N ARG A 187 3.29 -23.77 2.71
CA ARG A 187 3.44 -23.55 1.26
C ARG A 187 2.49 -22.45 0.73
N ASP A 188 1.30 -22.31 1.30
CA ASP A 188 0.31 -21.29 0.88
C ASP A 188 0.70 -19.85 1.28
N SER A 189 1.54 -19.68 2.32
CA SER A 189 2.14 -18.40 2.70
C SER A 189 3.42 -18.08 1.91
N ALA A 190 3.83 -18.97 0.99
CA ALA A 190 5.14 -18.90 0.36
C ALA A 190 5.18 -19.35 -1.11
N SER A 191 4.05 -19.74 -1.70
CA SER A 191 3.95 -20.22 -3.08
C SER A 191 2.93 -19.39 -3.83
N ASN A 192 3.41 -18.50 -4.72
CA ASN A 192 2.63 -17.83 -5.78
C ASN A 192 1.37 -17.04 -5.37
N ILE A 193 1.04 -16.91 -4.09
CA ILE A 193 -0.08 -16.09 -3.60
C ILE A 193 0.50 -14.79 -3.05
N PRO A 194 0.09 -13.61 -3.57
CA PRO A 194 0.53 -12.33 -3.04
C PRO A 194 0.03 -12.16 -1.61
N LEU A 195 0.94 -12.06 -0.64
CA LEU A 195 0.58 -11.73 0.73
C LEU A 195 0.21 -10.25 0.81
N ALA A 196 -1.01 -9.95 1.27
CA ALA A 196 -1.44 -8.58 1.54
C ALA A 196 -1.09 -8.21 2.99
N ILE A 197 -0.07 -7.38 3.16
CA ILE A 197 0.35 -6.90 4.49
C ILE A 197 -0.16 -5.47 4.67
N ASN A 198 -1.23 -5.33 5.45
CA ASN A 198 -1.65 -4.01 5.94
C ASN A 198 -0.74 -3.58 7.10
N MET A 199 -0.02 -2.47 6.93
CA MET A 199 0.75 -1.80 7.96
C MET A 199 -0.01 -0.60 8.51
N LYS A 200 0.06 -0.41 9.83
CA LYS A 200 -0.61 0.69 10.52
C LYS A 200 0.40 1.75 10.92
N LEU A 201 -0.04 3.01 10.90
CA LEU A 201 0.74 4.13 11.41
C LEU A 201 0.96 3.97 12.91
N ASP A 202 2.16 4.32 13.39
CA ASP A 202 2.36 4.52 14.83
C ASP A 202 1.45 5.67 15.27
N ALA A 203 0.47 5.36 16.13
CA ALA A 203 -0.77 6.12 16.21
C ALA A 203 -0.61 7.40 17.03
N ILE A 204 -0.03 8.45 16.44
CA ILE A 204 -0.18 9.81 16.95
C ILE A 204 -1.51 10.36 16.43
N THR A 205 -2.50 10.34 17.31
CA THR A 205 -3.85 10.82 17.02
C THR A 205 -3.99 12.26 17.48
N ILE A 206 -4.30 13.16 16.55
CA ILE A 206 -4.39 14.61 16.81
C ILE A 206 -5.86 15.02 16.70
N MET A 207 -6.36 15.68 17.73
CA MET A 207 -7.72 16.21 17.75
C MET A 207 -7.68 17.74 17.70
N GLY A 208 -8.62 18.37 17.00
CA GLY A 208 -8.75 19.83 17.06
C GLY A 208 -9.59 20.44 15.96
N LYS A 209 -9.75 21.76 16.05
CA LYS A 209 -10.45 22.55 15.04
C LYS A 209 -9.56 22.76 13.82
N ILE A 210 -10.08 22.44 12.63
CA ILE A 210 -9.38 22.66 11.36
C ILE A 210 -9.65 24.07 10.84
N ALA A 211 -8.58 24.77 10.45
CA ALA A 211 -8.65 26.01 9.69
C ALA A 211 -8.46 25.72 8.20
N VAL A 212 -9.45 26.08 7.39
CA VAL A 212 -9.44 25.96 5.92
C VAL A 212 -8.83 27.24 5.34
N LYS A 213 -7.59 27.20 4.83
CA LYS A 213 -6.99 28.33 4.10
C LYS A 213 -7.21 28.17 2.60
N GLY A 214 -7.75 29.21 1.95
CA GLY A 214 -7.76 29.29 0.49
C GLY A 214 -6.35 29.49 -0.06
N VAL A 215 -5.95 28.69 -1.04
CA VAL A 215 -4.64 28.84 -1.68
C VAL A 215 -4.65 30.07 -2.61
N TYR A 216 -3.60 30.88 -2.51
CA TYR A 216 -3.41 32.12 -3.26
C TYR A 216 -3.52 31.88 -4.78
N LYS A 217 -4.46 32.58 -5.45
CA LYS A 217 -4.53 32.61 -6.92
C LYS A 217 -3.45 33.57 -7.41
N SER A 218 -2.43 33.06 -8.10
CA SER A 218 -1.46 33.96 -8.74
C SER A 218 -2.15 34.72 -9.88
N ASN A 219 -2.15 36.04 -9.78
CA ASN A 219 -2.61 36.92 -10.85
C ASN A 219 -1.46 37.04 -11.85
N LYS A 220 -1.29 36.04 -12.74
CA LYS A 220 -0.51 36.27 -13.96
C LYS A 220 -1.40 37.10 -14.89
N SER A 221 -1.19 38.42 -14.87
CA SER A 221 -1.63 39.29 -15.95
C SER A 221 -1.09 38.71 -17.26
N LYS A 222 -1.98 38.57 -18.25
CA LYS A 222 -1.59 38.34 -19.64
C LYS A 222 -0.74 39.50 -20.15
#